data_AF-A0A849ZCZ7-F1
#
_entry.id   AF-A0A849ZCZ7-F1
#
_cell.length_a   1.000
_cell.length_b   1.000
_cell.length_c   1.000
_cell.angle_alpha   90.00
_cell.angle_beta   90.00
_cell.angle_gamma   90.00
#
_symmetry.space_group_name_H-M   'P 1'
#
loop_
_entity.id
_entity.type
_entity.pdbx_description
1 polymer ?
#
loop_
_entity_poly.entity_id
_entity_poly.type
_entity_poly.pdbx_seq_one_letter_code
_entity_poly.pdbx_strand_id
1 'polypeptide(L)'
;MRSLLASLLVAAVPAVLFGCATSDPIPGIDGPEDDSDTESESQICLLHNCTEDDHCGGCSDGRNTCLVEEKRCVACNADTGTGCPDGEYCSSWGNCVPDGLVCPTDSHGTPTISCSTNADCLACDPMHQVCDSASGSCVACTPSDTSACQSTDQCVDNACAADCPAQCMSDADCSSCGGPGYEAHACNQHQCAQCSPTVPCPNGEVCSPQGVCGAQCGSDGLGSCTADSQCGGCGVDATECHIPFGSSTGQCGPSAAGCSDLGSNVAVLPEPYNQVTNLCSNDGDCSGVGVTFNVGEMLRDLTGIDDIGDANISYPMNSCAAVSIGDTSCGVCVPCQVDSDCQDIDIDQFAMDAFGPIGSLAAAFLLDQVFGPNEHEINMYCQPVAGGYGACVPCPGLIYECGVGESGGGGGGGGGGSCSHDVCDQGGALDASCGSCEADVCANDAYCCNTSWDDVCVSEVAQYCGQSCDGGGGNQSSCAHDECVQGQALVASCSSCVSDICAYDDYCCNNDWDDVCVSHVASICGYSC
;
A
#
# COMPACT_ATOMS: atom_id res chain seq x y z
N MET A 1 36.28 -35.83 -60.88
CA MET A 1 36.42 -37.30 -61.07
C MET A 1 35.61 -37.97 -59.96
N ARG A 2 34.85 -39.03 -60.29
CA ARG A 2 34.95 -40.40 -59.73
C ARG A 2 35.07 -40.52 -58.18
N SER A 3 34.39 -41.44 -57.48
CA SER A 3 33.19 -42.28 -57.75
C SER A 3 33.08 -43.37 -56.66
N LEU A 4 31.84 -43.74 -56.23
CA LEU A 4 31.43 -45.10 -55.79
C LEU A 4 32.07 -45.64 -54.47
N LEU A 5 31.52 -46.55 -53.65
CA LEU A 5 30.19 -47.16 -53.34
C LEU A 5 30.29 -47.57 -51.83
N ALA A 6 29.31 -47.50 -50.92
CA ALA A 6 27.85 -47.74 -50.88
C ALA A 6 27.42 -49.19 -50.56
N SER A 7 26.52 -49.36 -49.57
CA SER A 7 25.59 -50.48 -49.25
C SER A 7 25.00 -50.28 -47.84
N LEU A 8 23.79 -50.71 -47.41
CA LEU A 8 22.48 -51.08 -47.99
C LEU A 8 21.56 -51.39 -46.75
N LEU A 9 20.22 -51.33 -46.63
CA LEU A 9 19.00 -51.18 -47.46
C LEU A 9 18.24 -49.84 -47.08
N VAL A 10 17.02 -49.40 -47.48
CA VAL A 10 15.74 -49.97 -48.03
C VAL A 10 14.86 -50.68 -46.96
N ALA A 11 13.53 -50.53 -46.79
CA ALA A 11 12.39 -49.78 -47.38
C ALA A 11 11.20 -49.76 -46.35
N ALA A 12 10.03 -49.09 -46.47
CA ALA A 12 9.49 -48.00 -47.31
C ALA A 12 8.15 -47.46 -46.71
N VAL A 13 7.60 -46.36 -47.24
CA VAL A 13 6.25 -45.78 -46.93
C VAL A 13 5.36 -45.84 -48.19
N PRO A 14 4.02 -45.99 -48.09
CA PRO A 14 3.05 -44.86 -48.06
C PRO A 14 1.91 -45.09 -47.03
N ALA A 15 1.15 -44.11 -46.47
CA ALA A 15 0.58 -42.83 -46.92
C ALA A 15 -0.77 -42.92 -47.70
N VAL A 16 -1.63 -41.89 -47.52
CA VAL A 16 -2.80 -41.46 -48.35
C VAL A 16 -4.26 -41.74 -47.87
N LEU A 17 -4.85 -40.72 -47.21
CA LEU A 17 -6.20 -40.08 -47.37
C LEU A 17 -7.58 -40.69 -46.93
N PHE A 18 -8.41 -39.72 -46.46
CA PHE A 18 -9.89 -39.54 -46.52
C PHE A 18 -10.88 -40.47 -45.80
N GLY A 19 -11.83 -39.85 -45.07
CA GLY A 19 -13.12 -40.45 -44.69
C GLY A 19 -13.91 -39.68 -43.61
N CYS A 20 -15.07 -39.13 -43.96
CA CYS A 20 -16.12 -38.66 -43.02
C CYS A 20 -17.48 -39.26 -43.43
N ALA A 21 -18.47 -39.23 -42.53
CA ALA A 21 -19.85 -39.79 -42.64
C ALA A 21 -19.98 -41.32 -42.37
N THR A 22 -21.07 -41.89 -41.83
CA THR A 22 -22.27 -41.42 -41.06
C THR A 22 -23.02 -42.66 -40.53
N SER A 23 -23.87 -42.54 -39.48
CA SER A 23 -25.09 -43.35 -39.18
C SER A 23 -25.01 -44.89 -38.98
N ASP A 24 -25.74 -45.61 -38.11
CA ASP A 24 -26.66 -45.37 -36.96
C ASP A 24 -26.73 -46.73 -36.14
N PRO A 25 -27.77 -47.12 -35.36
CA PRO A 25 -27.90 -46.82 -33.92
C PRO A 25 -28.20 -48.05 -33.00
N ILE A 26 -27.97 -47.94 -31.68
CA ILE A 26 -28.69 -48.69 -30.60
C ILE A 26 -28.87 -47.74 -29.39
N PRO A 27 -30.00 -47.78 -28.62
CA PRO A 27 -30.47 -46.59 -27.90
C PRO A 27 -30.53 -46.69 -26.36
N GLY A 28 -30.54 -45.51 -25.72
CA GLY A 28 -31.57 -45.16 -24.73
C GLY A 28 -31.24 -45.28 -23.23
N ILE A 29 -30.89 -44.13 -22.62
CA ILE A 29 -31.54 -43.64 -21.40
C ILE A 29 -31.85 -42.16 -21.64
N ASP A 30 -33.11 -41.74 -21.44
CA ASP A 30 -33.51 -40.34 -21.40
C ASP A 30 -33.34 -39.78 -19.98
N GLY A 31 -32.75 -38.60 -19.87
CA GLY A 31 -32.60 -37.79 -18.65
C GLY A 31 -32.01 -36.44 -19.08
N PRO A 32 -32.50 -35.30 -18.54
CA PRO A 32 -32.23 -34.00 -19.14
C PRO A 32 -30.75 -33.60 -19.04
N GLU A 33 -30.28 -32.96 -20.10
CA GLU A 33 -29.07 -32.15 -20.11
C GLU A 33 -29.32 -30.93 -19.21
N ASP A 34 -28.57 -30.81 -18.12
CA ASP A 34 -28.41 -29.56 -17.38
C ASP A 34 -26.93 -29.19 -17.53
N ASP A 35 -26.66 -28.31 -18.49
CA ASP A 35 -25.33 -28.01 -19.01
C ASP A 35 -24.71 -26.87 -18.19
N SER A 36 -24.28 -27.21 -16.98
CA SER A 36 -23.66 -26.28 -16.03
C SER A 36 -22.34 -26.83 -15.50
N ASP A 37 -21.40 -27.13 -16.41
CA ASP A 37 -19.97 -27.04 -16.11
C ASP A 37 -19.59 -25.55 -15.95
N THR A 38 -20.19 -24.88 -14.95
CA THR A 38 -19.49 -23.78 -14.28
C THR A 38 -18.33 -24.43 -13.55
N GLU A 39 -17.10 -24.00 -13.87
CA GLU A 39 -15.97 -24.18 -12.96
C GLU A 39 -16.40 -23.80 -11.53
N SER A 40 -15.83 -24.46 -10.53
CA SER A 40 -16.03 -24.03 -9.15
C SER A 40 -15.24 -22.75 -8.94
N GLU A 41 -15.80 -21.61 -9.39
CA GLU A 41 -15.44 -20.25 -8.96
C GLU A 41 -15.07 -20.34 -7.48
N SER A 42 -13.81 -20.06 -7.16
CA SER A 42 -13.27 -20.34 -5.83
C SER A 42 -13.81 -19.31 -4.87
N GLN A 43 -15.01 -19.59 -4.34
CA GLN A 43 -15.79 -18.70 -3.48
C GLN A 43 -14.96 -18.19 -2.29
N ILE A 44 -14.50 -16.95 -2.40
CA ILE A 44 -13.75 -16.24 -1.35
C ILE A 44 -14.72 -15.60 -0.35
N CYS A 45 -14.19 -15.13 0.78
CA CYS A 45 -14.94 -14.33 1.73
C CYS A 45 -14.10 -13.12 2.15
N LEU A 46 -14.26 -12.00 1.45
CA LEU A 46 -13.70 -10.72 1.87
C LEU A 46 -14.70 -10.02 2.80
N LEU A 47 -14.92 -10.61 3.98
CA LEU A 47 -15.99 -10.26 4.92
C LEU A 47 -16.13 -8.76 5.20
N HIS A 48 -15.01 -8.04 5.31
CA HIS A 48 -14.94 -6.60 5.59
C HIS A 48 -14.22 -5.78 4.50
N ASN A 49 -13.85 -6.40 3.37
CA ASN A 49 -13.17 -5.76 2.22
C ASN A 49 -13.81 -6.11 0.86
N CYS A 50 -15.12 -6.32 0.81
CA CYS A 50 -15.83 -6.59 -0.44
C CYS A 50 -16.04 -5.30 -1.27
N THR A 51 -16.04 -5.45 -2.59
CA THR A 51 -16.43 -4.40 -3.55
C THR A 51 -17.60 -4.82 -4.44
N GLU A 52 -17.91 -6.12 -4.50
CA GLU A 52 -19.01 -6.71 -5.25
C GLU A 52 -19.48 -8.03 -4.58
N ASP A 53 -20.69 -8.50 -4.92
CA ASP A 53 -21.33 -9.65 -4.26
C ASP A 53 -20.51 -10.95 -4.38
N ASP A 54 -19.78 -11.15 -5.49
CA ASP A 54 -19.00 -12.36 -5.72
C ASP A 54 -17.79 -12.49 -4.76
N HIS A 55 -17.29 -11.37 -4.19
CA HIS A 55 -16.30 -11.37 -3.11
C HIS A 55 -16.85 -11.93 -1.78
N CYS A 56 -18.18 -12.03 -1.65
CA CYS A 56 -18.88 -12.54 -0.48
C CYS A 56 -19.36 -13.99 -0.65
N GLY A 57 -19.18 -14.60 -1.82
CA GLY A 57 -19.80 -15.89 -2.17
C GLY A 57 -19.43 -17.07 -1.27
N GLY A 58 -18.27 -17.02 -0.60
CA GLY A 58 -17.76 -18.05 0.31
C GLY A 58 -17.99 -17.76 1.80
N CYS A 59 -18.61 -16.63 2.15
CA CYS A 59 -18.81 -16.25 3.55
C CYS A 59 -19.83 -17.12 4.27
N SER A 60 -19.59 -17.35 5.57
CA SER A 60 -20.50 -18.11 6.43
C SER A 60 -21.81 -17.37 6.68
N ASP A 61 -22.80 -18.13 7.19
CA ASP A 61 -24.08 -17.61 7.69
C ASP A 61 -24.93 -16.88 6.64
N GLY A 62 -24.68 -17.19 5.36
CA GLY A 62 -25.40 -16.64 4.21
C GLY A 62 -24.99 -15.22 3.85
N ARG A 63 -23.85 -14.71 4.35
CA ARG A 63 -23.37 -13.34 4.14
C ARG A 63 -22.82 -13.13 2.72
N ASN A 64 -23.68 -13.25 1.70
CA ASN A 64 -23.30 -13.34 0.29
C ASN A 64 -23.59 -12.07 -0.54
N THR A 65 -23.95 -10.95 0.10
CA THR A 65 -24.25 -9.67 -0.56
C THR A 65 -23.28 -8.61 -0.03
N CYS A 66 -22.71 -7.77 -0.88
CA CYS A 66 -21.77 -6.73 -0.48
C CYS A 66 -22.46 -5.38 -0.22
N LEU A 67 -22.34 -4.84 1.00
CA LEU A 67 -22.60 -3.42 1.26
C LEU A 67 -21.36 -2.62 0.86
N VAL A 68 -21.30 -2.18 -0.40
CA VAL A 68 -20.14 -1.47 -0.97
C VAL A 68 -19.79 -0.19 -0.18
N GLU A 69 -20.79 0.53 0.33
CA GLU A 69 -20.58 1.72 1.20
C GLU A 69 -19.93 1.39 2.56
N GLU A 70 -20.02 0.13 3.02
CA GLU A 70 -19.37 -0.37 4.24
C GLU A 70 -18.17 -1.29 3.93
N LYS A 71 -17.85 -1.55 2.65
CA LYS A 71 -17.00 -2.66 2.16
C LYS A 71 -17.36 -4.05 2.75
N ARG A 72 -18.59 -4.29 3.22
CA ARG A 72 -18.89 -5.40 4.15
C ARG A 72 -19.92 -6.40 3.64
N CYS A 73 -19.62 -7.70 3.79
CA CYS A 73 -20.53 -8.79 3.40
C CYS A 73 -21.66 -8.99 4.42
N VAL A 74 -22.90 -9.05 3.93
CA VAL A 74 -24.14 -9.19 4.70
C VAL A 74 -25.04 -10.30 4.16
N ALA A 75 -25.90 -10.85 5.03
CA ALA A 75 -26.89 -11.86 4.69
C ALA A 75 -28.26 -11.27 4.32
N CYS A 76 -28.46 -9.98 4.59
CA CYS A 76 -29.70 -9.27 4.29
C CYS A 76 -29.48 -7.75 4.25
N ASN A 77 -30.40 -7.05 3.58
CA ASN A 77 -30.46 -5.59 3.61
C ASN A 77 -31.45 -5.11 4.70
N ALA A 78 -30.98 -4.23 5.59
CA ALA A 78 -31.73 -3.76 6.74
C ALA A 78 -32.85 -2.76 6.39
N ASP A 79 -32.67 -1.93 5.35
CA ASP A 79 -33.64 -0.92 4.93
C ASP A 79 -34.84 -1.50 4.18
N THR A 80 -34.60 -2.51 3.34
CA THR A 80 -35.65 -3.24 2.62
C THR A 80 -36.27 -4.36 3.45
N GLY A 81 -35.54 -4.86 4.45
CA GLY A 81 -35.90 -6.05 5.24
C GLY A 81 -35.86 -7.35 4.42
N THR A 82 -35.11 -7.40 3.32
CA THR A 82 -35.05 -8.57 2.43
C THR A 82 -33.73 -9.34 2.56
N GLY A 83 -33.83 -10.67 2.57
CA GLY A 83 -32.70 -11.61 2.60
C GLY A 83 -33.00 -12.82 3.49
N CYS A 84 -33.66 -12.59 4.62
CA CYS A 84 -33.81 -13.60 5.67
C CYS A 84 -34.92 -14.65 5.45
N PRO A 85 -34.78 -15.85 6.05
CA PRO A 85 -35.82 -16.88 6.10
C PRO A 85 -37.10 -16.45 6.85
N ASP A 86 -38.20 -17.17 6.59
CA ASP A 86 -39.47 -17.03 7.34
C ASP A 86 -39.27 -17.30 8.84
N GLY A 87 -39.38 -16.25 9.68
CA GLY A 87 -39.24 -16.32 11.14
C GLY A 87 -37.97 -15.68 11.70
N GLU A 88 -37.14 -15.11 10.84
CA GLU A 88 -35.99 -14.27 11.17
C GLU A 88 -36.21 -12.85 10.62
N TYR A 89 -35.54 -11.88 11.22
CA TYR A 89 -35.54 -10.48 10.77
C TYR A 89 -34.11 -10.02 10.48
N CYS A 90 -33.97 -9.03 9.59
CA CYS A 90 -32.65 -8.44 9.32
C CYS A 90 -32.24 -7.49 10.45
N SER A 91 -31.08 -7.73 11.05
CA SER A 91 -30.50 -6.80 12.03
C SER A 91 -30.03 -5.52 11.36
N SER A 92 -29.82 -4.46 12.16
CA SER A 92 -29.19 -3.21 11.69
C SER A 92 -27.75 -3.40 11.18
N TRP A 93 -27.18 -4.60 11.31
CA TRP A 93 -25.85 -4.96 10.84
C TRP A 93 -25.89 -5.97 9.67
N GLY A 94 -27.06 -6.24 9.08
CA GLY A 94 -27.19 -7.10 7.91
C GLY A 94 -27.10 -8.61 8.19
N ASN A 95 -27.28 -9.03 9.45
CA ASN A 95 -27.41 -10.45 9.81
C ASN A 95 -28.89 -10.87 9.85
N CYS A 96 -29.16 -12.14 9.53
CA CYS A 96 -30.46 -12.74 9.83
C CYS A 96 -30.51 -13.22 11.28
N VAL A 97 -31.52 -12.76 12.01
CA VAL A 97 -31.60 -12.86 13.47
C VAL A 97 -32.97 -13.40 13.90
N PRO A 98 -33.04 -14.36 14.85
CA PRO A 98 -34.30 -14.87 15.36
C PRO A 98 -35.22 -13.79 15.95
N ASP A 99 -36.50 -13.88 15.65
CA ASP A 99 -37.56 -12.94 16.07
C ASP A 99 -37.48 -12.54 17.56
N GLY A 100 -37.04 -11.31 17.83
CA GLY A 100 -36.96 -10.73 19.18
C GLY A 100 -35.66 -10.96 19.96
N LEU A 101 -34.64 -11.58 19.37
CA LEU A 101 -33.26 -11.47 19.90
C LEU A 101 -32.75 -10.03 19.68
N VAL A 102 -32.09 -9.44 20.66
CA VAL A 102 -31.54 -8.08 20.60
C VAL A 102 -30.23 -8.00 21.37
N CYS A 103 -29.29 -7.18 20.91
CA CYS A 103 -28.03 -6.93 21.60
C CYS A 103 -28.05 -5.57 22.34
N PRO A 104 -28.40 -5.53 23.64
CA PRO A 104 -28.29 -4.32 24.46
C PRO A 104 -26.82 -4.02 24.75
N THR A 105 -26.37 -2.81 24.44
CA THR A 105 -25.01 -2.32 24.67
C THR A 105 -24.92 -1.38 25.88
N ASP A 106 -23.71 -1.15 26.38
CA ASP A 106 -23.40 -0.19 27.43
C ASP A 106 -23.15 1.24 26.86
N SER A 107 -22.66 2.18 27.67
CA SER A 107 -22.35 3.55 27.23
C SER A 107 -21.17 3.68 26.26
N HIS A 108 -20.40 2.61 26.02
CA HIS A 108 -19.25 2.55 25.12
C HIS A 108 -19.51 1.66 23.90
N GLY A 109 -20.72 1.12 23.77
CA GLY A 109 -21.09 0.19 22.70
C GLY A 109 -20.84 -1.28 23.01
N THR A 110 -20.23 -1.62 24.15
CA THR A 110 -19.93 -3.03 24.48
C THR A 110 -21.21 -3.81 24.80
N PRO A 111 -21.44 -5.00 24.22
CA PRO A 111 -22.58 -5.85 24.53
C PRO A 111 -22.72 -6.22 26.00
N THR A 112 -23.97 -6.22 26.48
CA THR A 112 -24.36 -6.62 27.84
C THR A 112 -25.22 -7.88 27.88
N ILE A 113 -25.48 -8.48 26.71
CA ILE A 113 -26.10 -9.80 26.58
C ILE A 113 -25.11 -10.90 27.01
N SER A 114 -25.62 -11.93 27.69
CA SER A 114 -24.84 -13.13 28.00
C SER A 114 -25.14 -14.22 26.98
N CYS A 115 -24.11 -14.83 26.41
CA CYS A 115 -24.21 -15.85 25.37
C CYS A 115 -23.96 -17.27 25.88
N SER A 116 -24.32 -18.25 25.07
CA SER A 116 -23.85 -19.65 25.20
C SER A 116 -23.37 -20.23 23.86
N THR A 117 -23.70 -19.55 22.75
CA THR A 117 -23.37 -19.85 21.36
C THR A 117 -23.33 -18.55 20.54
N ASN A 118 -22.67 -18.54 19.39
CA ASN A 118 -22.63 -17.36 18.49
C ASN A 118 -24.04 -16.94 18.04
N ALA A 119 -25.00 -17.88 18.00
CA ALA A 119 -26.41 -17.59 17.70
C ALA A 119 -27.06 -16.61 18.70
N ASP A 120 -26.57 -16.52 19.94
CA ASP A 120 -27.02 -15.53 20.93
C ASP A 120 -26.45 -14.12 20.64
N CYS A 121 -25.40 -14.02 19.82
CA CYS A 121 -24.63 -12.82 19.50
C CYS A 121 -24.92 -12.23 18.11
N LEU A 122 -25.64 -12.93 17.22
CA LEU A 122 -25.95 -12.47 15.85
C LEU A 122 -26.68 -11.11 15.76
N ALA A 123 -27.30 -10.66 16.85
CA ALA A 123 -27.96 -9.36 16.95
C ALA A 123 -27.02 -8.20 17.33
N CYS A 124 -25.75 -8.48 17.65
CA CYS A 124 -24.72 -7.49 17.93
C CYS A 124 -24.06 -6.97 16.65
N ASP A 125 -23.21 -5.96 16.81
CA ASP A 125 -22.38 -5.39 15.74
C ASP A 125 -21.36 -6.40 15.17
N PRO A 126 -20.73 -6.12 14.01
CA PRO A 126 -19.77 -7.03 13.38
C PRO A 126 -18.64 -7.52 14.29
N MET A 127 -18.17 -6.69 15.22
CA MET A 127 -17.07 -7.00 16.14
C MET A 127 -17.52 -7.69 17.43
N HIS A 128 -18.76 -8.18 17.51
CA HIS A 128 -19.27 -8.93 18.66
C HIS A 128 -20.18 -10.11 18.28
N GLN A 129 -19.89 -10.84 17.19
CA GLN A 129 -20.74 -11.96 16.72
C GLN A 129 -20.34 -13.34 17.27
N VAL A 130 -19.15 -13.49 17.84
CA VAL A 130 -18.63 -14.76 18.41
C VAL A 130 -18.91 -14.82 19.91
N CYS A 131 -19.23 -15.99 20.46
CA CYS A 131 -19.45 -16.18 21.89
C CYS A 131 -18.21 -16.74 22.60
N ASP A 132 -17.57 -15.96 23.46
CA ASP A 132 -16.59 -16.50 24.41
C ASP A 132 -17.33 -17.28 25.52
N SER A 133 -17.41 -18.59 25.35
CA SER A 133 -18.00 -19.50 26.33
C SER A 133 -17.32 -19.54 27.71
N ALA A 134 -16.13 -18.94 27.87
CA ALA A 134 -15.44 -18.85 29.16
C ALA A 134 -15.88 -17.63 30.00
N SER A 135 -16.07 -16.46 29.39
CA SER A 135 -16.65 -15.28 30.05
C SER A 135 -18.19 -15.26 30.00
N GLY A 136 -18.79 -15.88 28.98
CA GLY A 136 -20.21 -15.78 28.65
C GLY A 136 -20.57 -14.49 27.91
N SER A 137 -19.61 -13.82 27.29
CA SER A 137 -19.77 -12.55 26.58
C SER A 137 -19.65 -12.71 25.06
N CYS A 138 -20.39 -11.89 24.33
CA CYS A 138 -20.17 -11.71 22.89
C CYS A 138 -18.91 -10.88 22.64
N VAL A 139 -18.11 -11.28 21.64
CA VAL A 139 -16.78 -10.77 21.29
C VAL A 139 -16.54 -10.92 19.78
N ALA A 140 -15.47 -10.33 19.24
CA ALA A 140 -15.19 -10.41 17.81
C ALA A 140 -14.74 -11.82 17.42
N CYS A 141 -13.94 -12.46 18.29
CA CYS A 141 -13.34 -13.75 18.03
C CYS A 141 -12.96 -14.50 19.31
N THR A 142 -12.54 -15.75 19.15
CA THR A 142 -11.76 -16.49 20.15
C THR A 142 -10.58 -17.19 19.45
N PRO A 143 -9.56 -17.70 20.19
CA PRO A 143 -8.49 -18.52 19.63
C PRO A 143 -8.92 -19.86 18.99
N SER A 144 -10.23 -20.12 18.88
CA SER A 144 -10.84 -21.26 18.20
C SER A 144 -11.93 -20.88 17.19
N ASP A 145 -12.22 -19.59 17.02
CA ASP A 145 -13.31 -19.09 16.20
C ASP A 145 -13.03 -17.63 15.76
N THR A 146 -12.66 -17.46 14.50
CA THR A 146 -12.44 -16.16 13.83
C THR A 146 -13.54 -15.85 12.82
N SER A 147 -14.72 -16.49 12.92
CA SER A 147 -15.79 -16.41 11.90
C SER A 147 -16.41 -15.01 11.69
N ALA A 148 -16.06 -14.01 12.50
CA ALA A 148 -16.45 -12.61 12.31
C ALA A 148 -15.27 -11.67 11.98
N CYS A 149 -14.06 -12.21 11.81
CA CYS A 149 -12.89 -11.47 11.33
C CYS A 149 -12.71 -11.64 9.82
N GLN A 150 -11.87 -10.81 9.20
CA GLN A 150 -11.40 -11.00 7.84
C GLN A 150 -10.59 -12.31 7.72
N SER A 151 -10.45 -12.86 6.50
CA SER A 151 -9.58 -14.02 6.24
C SER A 151 -8.09 -13.79 6.53
N THR A 152 -7.69 -12.54 6.70
CA THR A 152 -6.32 -12.03 6.92
C THR A 152 -6.13 -11.43 8.33
N ASP A 153 -7.13 -11.61 9.22
CA ASP A 153 -7.09 -11.20 10.62
C ASP A 153 -6.70 -12.34 11.57
N GLN A 154 -6.00 -12.00 12.64
CA GLN A 154 -5.82 -12.82 13.83
C GLN A 154 -6.80 -12.44 14.95
N CYS A 155 -6.93 -13.35 15.92
CA CYS A 155 -7.67 -13.08 17.14
C CYS A 155 -6.72 -12.67 18.28
N VAL A 156 -6.71 -11.40 18.65
CA VAL A 156 -5.86 -10.82 19.71
C VAL A 156 -6.75 -10.27 20.82
N ASP A 157 -6.62 -10.81 22.04
CA ASP A 157 -7.44 -10.45 23.21
C ASP A 157 -8.97 -10.38 22.95
N ASN A 158 -9.46 -11.31 22.12
CA ASN A 158 -10.85 -11.45 21.63
C ASN A 158 -11.34 -10.36 20.65
N ALA A 159 -10.45 -9.51 20.15
CA ALA A 159 -10.68 -8.61 19.01
C ALA A 159 -10.06 -9.18 17.73
N CYS A 160 -10.66 -8.88 16.58
CA CYS A 160 -10.04 -9.08 15.27
C CYS A 160 -8.97 -8.01 15.05
N ALA A 161 -7.79 -8.40 14.58
CA ALA A 161 -6.71 -7.50 14.21
C ALA A 161 -5.93 -8.10 13.04
N ALA A 162 -5.56 -7.30 12.05
CA ALA A 162 -4.84 -7.75 10.87
C ALA A 162 -3.54 -8.50 11.22
N ASP A 163 -3.16 -9.49 10.40
CA ASP A 163 -1.88 -10.23 10.48
C ASP A 163 -0.66 -9.29 10.68
N CYS A 164 -0.73 -8.08 10.11
CA CYS A 164 0.15 -6.97 10.46
C CYS A 164 -0.65 -5.66 10.64
N PRO A 165 -0.67 -5.04 11.83
CA PRO A 165 -1.48 -3.84 12.07
C PRO A 165 -0.83 -2.56 11.54
N ALA A 166 -1.65 -1.58 11.16
CA ALA A 166 -1.21 -0.29 10.64
C ALA A 166 -0.43 0.56 11.65
N GLN A 167 -0.70 0.39 12.95
CA GLN A 167 0.09 0.97 14.02
C GLN A 167 0.29 -0.05 15.13
N CYS A 168 1.52 -0.19 15.60
CA CYS A 168 1.88 -0.98 16.77
C CYS A 168 2.07 -0.08 18.01
N MET A 169 1.77 -0.65 19.17
CA MET A 169 2.06 -0.10 20.50
C MET A 169 3.08 -0.97 21.25
N SER A 170 3.30 -2.21 20.81
CA SER A 170 4.28 -3.15 21.35
C SER A 170 4.86 -4.10 20.30
N ASP A 171 6.04 -4.68 20.57
CA ASP A 171 6.65 -5.71 19.71
C ASP A 171 5.76 -6.97 19.53
N ALA A 172 4.78 -7.19 20.43
CA ALA A 172 3.86 -8.34 20.32
C ALA A 172 2.83 -8.15 19.19
N ASP A 173 2.46 -6.90 18.91
CA ASP A 173 1.46 -6.53 17.90
C ASP A 173 1.99 -6.83 16.49
N CYS A 174 3.32 -6.79 16.33
CA CYS A 174 4.03 -7.11 15.10
C CYS A 174 4.39 -8.60 14.93
N SER A 175 3.98 -9.47 15.85
CA SER A 175 4.51 -10.84 15.95
C SER A 175 4.18 -11.79 14.78
N SER A 176 3.34 -11.35 13.84
CA SER A 176 3.04 -12.05 12.58
C SER A 176 3.41 -11.25 11.32
N CYS A 177 4.02 -10.07 11.46
CA CYS A 177 4.43 -9.23 10.34
C CYS A 177 5.70 -9.73 9.62
N GLY A 178 5.71 -9.65 8.29
CA GLY A 178 6.89 -9.80 7.43
C GLY A 178 7.18 -11.23 6.96
N GLY A 179 7.65 -11.35 5.73
CA GLY A 179 8.00 -12.61 5.08
C GLY A 179 9.28 -13.28 5.61
N PRO A 180 9.55 -14.55 5.26
CA PRO A 180 10.70 -15.30 5.76
C PRO A 180 12.04 -14.68 5.32
N GLY A 181 12.90 -14.33 6.29
CA GLY A 181 14.14 -13.58 6.07
C GLY A 181 13.99 -12.05 6.05
N TYR A 182 12.76 -11.55 6.12
CA TYR A 182 12.41 -10.13 6.24
C TYR A 182 11.46 -9.89 7.42
N GLU A 183 11.55 -10.71 8.47
CA GLU A 183 10.63 -10.75 9.60
C GLU A 183 10.53 -9.39 10.31
N ALA A 184 9.32 -8.83 10.41
CA ALA A 184 9.07 -7.46 10.86
C ALA A 184 8.49 -7.40 12.29
N HIS A 185 9.02 -8.23 13.19
CA HIS A 185 8.46 -8.48 14.54
C HIS A 185 8.83 -7.46 15.63
N ALA A 186 9.26 -6.26 15.27
CA ALA A 186 9.65 -5.21 16.20
C ALA A 186 8.81 -3.94 16.00
N CYS A 187 8.35 -3.32 17.08
CA CYS A 187 7.61 -2.08 17.00
C CYS A 187 8.55 -0.87 17.03
N ASN A 188 8.72 -0.20 15.90
CA ASN A 188 9.62 0.94 15.74
C ASN A 188 8.86 2.15 15.19
N GLN A 189 8.86 3.26 15.95
CA GLN A 189 8.12 4.48 15.60
C GLN A 189 6.63 4.25 15.26
N HIS A 190 6.00 3.30 15.97
CA HIS A 190 4.64 2.80 15.73
C HIS A 190 4.42 2.00 14.42
N GLN A 191 5.46 1.71 13.65
CA GLN A 191 5.42 0.79 12.50
C GLN A 191 6.08 -0.55 12.84
N CYS A 192 5.64 -1.63 12.18
CA CYS A 192 6.22 -2.95 12.35
C CYS A 192 7.42 -3.15 11.43
N ALA A 193 8.57 -3.44 12.02
CA ALA A 193 9.88 -3.43 11.37
C ALA A 193 10.79 -4.55 11.89
N GLN A 194 11.96 -4.74 11.27
CA GLN A 194 12.89 -5.83 11.60
C GLN A 194 13.58 -5.62 12.97
N CYS A 195 13.66 -4.37 13.43
CA CYS A 195 14.29 -4.00 14.69
C CYS A 195 13.68 -2.73 15.29
N SER A 196 13.92 -2.55 16.58
CA SER A 196 13.47 -1.40 17.37
C SER A 196 14.46 -1.13 18.51
N PRO A 197 14.26 -0.07 19.33
CA PRO A 197 15.03 0.13 20.56
C PRO A 197 14.92 -1.02 21.58
N THR A 198 13.93 -1.91 21.46
CA THR A 198 13.76 -3.12 22.29
C THR A 198 14.24 -4.40 21.59
N VAL A 199 14.15 -4.50 20.26
CA VAL A 199 14.55 -5.66 19.46
C VAL A 199 15.80 -5.34 18.61
N PRO A 200 17.00 -5.78 19.02
CA PRO A 200 18.23 -5.53 18.26
C PRO A 200 18.37 -6.49 17.07
N CYS A 201 18.98 -6.00 16.00
CA CYS A 201 19.27 -6.79 14.80
C CYS A 201 20.11 -8.04 15.04
N PRO A 202 19.97 -9.07 14.19
CA PRO A 202 20.82 -10.26 14.23
C PRO A 202 22.27 -9.94 13.82
N ASN A 203 23.16 -10.94 13.96
CA ASN A 203 24.53 -10.97 13.42
C ASN A 203 25.52 -9.85 13.80
N GLY A 204 25.11 -8.81 14.52
CA GLY A 204 25.88 -7.59 14.75
C GLY A 204 25.60 -6.46 13.74
N GLU A 205 24.48 -6.56 13.02
CA GLU A 205 23.90 -5.48 12.22
C GLU A 205 23.37 -4.34 13.12
N VAL A 206 23.09 -3.19 12.51
CA VAL A 206 22.58 -1.98 13.17
C VAL A 206 21.20 -1.66 12.62
N CYS A 207 20.33 -1.21 13.52
CA CYS A 207 18.97 -0.79 13.19
C CYS A 207 18.97 0.59 12.54
N SER A 208 18.36 0.74 11.36
CA SER A 208 18.12 2.05 10.74
C SER A 208 17.05 2.84 11.51
N PRO A 209 16.90 4.16 11.27
CA PRO A 209 15.77 4.93 11.82
C PRO A 209 14.40 4.34 11.46
N GLN A 210 14.27 3.77 10.26
CA GLN A 210 13.05 3.09 9.77
C GLN A 210 12.82 1.74 10.48
N GLY A 211 13.83 1.13 11.09
CA GLY A 211 13.71 -0.19 11.73
C GLY A 211 14.13 -1.36 10.82
N VAL A 212 14.93 -1.09 9.78
CA VAL A 212 15.53 -2.11 8.91
C VAL A 212 16.89 -2.52 9.47
N CYS A 213 17.24 -3.80 9.40
CA CYS A 213 18.54 -4.31 9.80
C CYS A 213 19.55 -4.25 8.66
N GLY A 214 20.62 -3.47 8.85
CA GLY A 214 21.71 -3.32 7.89
C GLY A 214 23.09 -3.52 8.51
N ALA A 215 24.05 -3.96 7.70
CA ALA A 215 25.45 -3.95 8.11
C ALA A 215 25.89 -2.49 8.36
N GLN A 216 26.62 -2.23 9.45
CA GLN A 216 26.96 -0.85 9.82
C GLN A 216 27.88 -0.19 8.78
N CYS A 217 27.31 0.64 7.92
CA CYS A 217 28.07 1.44 6.97
C CYS A 217 28.57 2.73 7.63
N GLY A 218 29.88 2.86 7.82
CA GLY A 218 30.50 4.04 8.43
C GLY A 218 30.32 4.11 9.96
N SER A 219 30.32 5.33 10.48
CA SER A 219 30.27 5.65 11.91
C SER A 219 28.87 6.02 12.42
N ASP A 220 27.94 6.23 11.48
CA ASP A 220 26.58 6.72 11.64
C ASP A 220 25.52 5.81 10.99
N GLY A 221 25.94 4.80 10.20
CA GLY A 221 25.07 3.97 9.37
C GLY A 221 24.88 4.50 7.94
N LEU A 222 25.30 5.73 7.67
CA LEU A 222 25.11 6.46 6.40
C LEU A 222 26.42 6.57 5.60
N GLY A 223 27.45 5.83 6.01
CA GLY A 223 28.76 5.82 5.38
C GLY A 223 29.71 6.95 5.80
N SER A 224 29.37 7.83 6.75
CA SER A 224 30.34 8.84 7.22
C SER A 224 31.46 8.17 8.00
N CYS A 225 32.71 8.48 7.68
CA CYS A 225 33.87 7.74 8.18
C CYS A 225 35.05 8.63 8.57
N THR A 226 35.97 8.05 9.35
CA THR A 226 37.27 8.64 9.72
C THR A 226 38.44 7.67 9.49
N ALA A 227 38.16 6.40 9.18
CA ALA A 227 39.11 5.39 8.72
C ALA A 227 38.39 4.23 8.01
N ASP A 228 39.07 3.57 7.06
CA ASP A 228 38.57 2.44 6.24
C ASP A 228 37.93 1.32 7.08
N SER A 229 38.43 1.10 8.30
CA SER A 229 37.88 0.11 9.24
C SER A 229 36.42 0.34 9.65
N GLN A 230 35.83 1.49 9.32
CA GLN A 230 34.41 1.80 9.52
C GLN A 230 33.55 1.50 8.29
N CYS A 231 34.16 1.25 7.13
CA CYS A 231 33.48 1.09 5.85
C CYS A 231 33.18 -0.38 5.47
N GLY A 232 33.58 -1.34 6.30
CA GLY A 232 33.38 -2.77 6.04
C GLY A 232 31.93 -3.26 6.02
N GLY A 233 30.95 -2.42 6.37
CA GLY A 233 29.52 -2.70 6.23
C GLY A 233 28.85 -2.09 4.99
N CYS A 234 29.54 -1.24 4.21
CA CYS A 234 28.96 -0.50 3.08
C CYS A 234 28.84 -1.34 1.78
N GLY A 235 28.62 -2.65 1.91
CA GLY A 235 28.72 -3.59 0.78
C GLY A 235 30.17 -3.96 0.43
N VAL A 236 30.33 -4.73 -0.65
CA VAL A 236 31.59 -5.44 -0.96
C VAL A 236 32.74 -4.56 -1.45
N ASP A 237 32.44 -3.46 -2.15
CA ASP A 237 33.46 -2.62 -2.79
C ASP A 237 33.68 -1.27 -2.08
N ALA A 238 32.70 -0.72 -1.37
CA ALA A 238 32.79 0.61 -0.73
C ALA A 238 33.54 0.60 0.62
N THR A 239 34.65 -0.14 0.69
CA THR A 239 35.39 -0.45 1.93
C THR A 239 36.51 0.53 2.29
N GLU A 240 36.72 1.58 1.48
CA GLU A 240 37.72 2.64 1.72
C GLU A 240 37.06 3.95 2.18
N CYS A 241 37.73 4.71 3.05
CA CYS A 241 37.21 5.96 3.60
C CYS A 241 37.80 7.19 2.88
N HIS A 242 37.01 7.83 2.02
CA HIS A 242 37.43 8.97 1.21
C HIS A 242 37.26 10.28 1.98
N ILE A 243 38.33 10.71 2.67
CA ILE A 243 38.37 11.97 3.45
C ILE A 243 38.86 13.13 2.55
N PRO A 244 38.03 14.15 2.26
CA PRO A 244 38.45 15.29 1.44
C PRO A 244 39.60 16.09 2.08
N PHE A 245 40.48 16.66 1.25
CA PHE A 245 41.66 17.39 1.72
C PHE A 245 41.30 18.57 2.65
N GLY A 246 41.67 18.44 3.93
CA GLY A 246 41.39 19.44 4.97
C GLY A 246 40.17 19.11 5.86
N SER A 247 39.43 18.06 5.57
CA SER A 247 38.41 17.49 6.46
C SER A 247 39.01 16.58 7.54
N SER A 248 38.23 16.30 8.58
CA SER A 248 38.47 15.22 9.56
C SER A 248 37.53 14.03 9.39
N THR A 249 36.54 14.15 8.49
CA THR A 249 35.54 13.14 8.14
C THR A 249 35.46 12.99 6.62
N GLY A 250 35.20 11.77 6.16
CA GLY A 250 34.96 11.41 4.77
C GLY A 250 33.70 10.58 4.63
N GLN A 251 33.52 9.99 3.45
CA GLN A 251 32.51 8.96 3.23
C GLN A 251 33.13 7.68 2.70
N CYS A 252 32.53 6.56 3.06
CA CYS A 252 32.85 5.25 2.53
C CYS A 252 32.52 5.19 1.04
N GLY A 253 33.37 4.55 0.23
CA GLY A 253 33.23 4.52 -1.22
C GLY A 253 34.24 3.60 -1.91
N PRO A 254 34.02 3.27 -3.20
CA PRO A 254 34.82 2.29 -3.94
C PRO A 254 36.26 2.75 -4.23
N SER A 255 37.18 1.80 -4.29
CA SER A 255 38.60 2.02 -4.61
C SER A 255 38.82 2.45 -6.08
N ALA A 256 39.00 3.75 -6.35
CA ALA A 256 39.34 4.26 -7.68
C ALA A 256 40.34 5.43 -7.62
N ALA A 257 41.07 5.69 -8.72
CA ALA A 257 42.01 6.83 -8.82
C ALA A 257 41.48 7.99 -9.70
N GLY A 258 40.24 7.87 -10.20
CA GLY A 258 39.51 8.90 -10.94
C GLY A 258 38.30 8.30 -11.68
N CYS A 259 37.41 9.14 -12.20
CA CYS A 259 36.14 8.70 -12.80
C CYS A 259 36.29 7.75 -14.01
N SER A 260 37.47 7.68 -14.64
CA SER A 260 37.79 6.73 -15.71
C SER A 260 37.91 5.28 -15.26
N ASP A 261 38.24 5.06 -13.98
CA ASP A 261 38.66 3.77 -13.47
C ASP A 261 37.47 2.96 -12.93
N LEU A 262 36.34 3.63 -12.74
CA LEU A 262 35.05 3.08 -12.34
C LEU A 262 34.36 2.29 -13.47
N GLY A 263 34.81 2.44 -14.72
CA GLY A 263 34.37 1.62 -15.86
C GLY A 263 32.92 1.87 -16.30
N SER A 264 32.13 0.80 -16.32
CA SER A 264 30.69 0.78 -16.58
C SER A 264 30.04 -0.09 -15.52
N ASN A 265 28.93 0.37 -14.95
CA ASN A 265 28.44 0.00 -13.61
C ASN A 265 29.36 0.58 -12.53
N VAL A 266 29.35 1.92 -12.50
CA VAL A 266 30.32 2.82 -11.85
C VAL A 266 30.18 2.89 -10.33
N ALA A 267 28.98 2.63 -9.82
CA ALA A 267 28.72 2.41 -8.40
C ALA A 267 27.92 1.11 -8.27
N VAL A 268 28.28 0.26 -7.31
CA VAL A 268 27.49 -0.94 -6.99
C VAL A 268 26.49 -0.57 -5.92
N LEU A 269 25.31 -0.11 -6.35
CA LEU A 269 24.11 -0.08 -5.52
C LEU A 269 23.68 -1.53 -5.20
N PRO A 270 22.84 -1.76 -4.17
CA PRO A 270 22.16 -3.05 -3.97
C PRO A 270 21.41 -3.53 -5.23
N GLU A 271 21.08 -4.81 -5.29
CA GLU A 271 20.12 -5.32 -6.28
C GLU A 271 18.72 -4.73 -5.98
N PRO A 272 17.91 -4.39 -7.00
CA PRO A 272 18.15 -4.53 -8.44
C PRO A 272 18.96 -3.40 -9.10
N TYR A 273 19.36 -2.35 -8.36
CA TYR A 273 19.97 -1.12 -8.89
C TYR A 273 21.42 -1.28 -9.40
N ASN A 274 22.10 -2.39 -9.09
CA ASN A 274 23.42 -2.71 -9.63
C ASN A 274 23.47 -2.87 -11.18
N GLN A 275 22.31 -2.98 -11.83
CA GLN A 275 22.21 -3.28 -13.26
C GLN A 275 22.72 -2.15 -14.18
N VAL A 276 22.51 -0.86 -13.84
CA VAL A 276 22.68 0.28 -14.80
C VAL A 276 23.23 1.59 -14.20
N THR A 277 24.33 1.57 -13.45
CA THR A 277 24.93 2.84 -12.96
C THR A 277 25.77 3.56 -14.02
N ASN A 278 25.18 4.64 -14.55
CA ASN A 278 25.76 5.56 -15.55
C ASN A 278 26.46 6.77 -14.89
N LEU A 279 27.48 7.33 -15.56
CA LEU A 279 28.09 8.61 -15.16
C LEU A 279 27.24 9.80 -15.60
N CYS A 280 27.23 10.85 -14.78
CA CYS A 280 26.57 12.12 -15.04
C CYS A 280 27.43 13.32 -14.64
N SER A 281 26.98 14.51 -15.00
CA SER A 281 27.46 15.82 -14.53
C SER A 281 26.30 16.74 -14.10
N ASN A 282 25.06 16.36 -14.41
CA ASN A 282 23.79 16.93 -13.97
C ASN A 282 22.66 15.90 -14.18
N ASP A 283 21.50 16.10 -13.53
CA ASP A 283 20.35 15.18 -13.59
C ASP A 283 19.82 14.97 -15.02
N GLY A 284 20.00 15.97 -15.89
CA GLY A 284 19.68 15.86 -17.31
C GLY A 284 20.48 14.79 -18.07
N ASP A 285 21.64 14.36 -17.56
CA ASP A 285 22.41 13.24 -18.13
C ASP A 285 21.81 11.87 -17.72
N CYS A 286 20.96 11.84 -16.69
CA CYS A 286 20.30 10.66 -16.15
C CYS A 286 18.88 10.45 -16.70
N SER A 287 18.38 11.36 -17.54
CA SER A 287 17.05 11.27 -18.15
C SER A 287 16.87 9.98 -18.96
N GLY A 288 15.95 9.11 -18.49
CA GLY A 288 15.70 7.81 -19.12
C GLY A 288 16.68 6.71 -18.72
N VAL A 289 17.48 6.91 -17.67
CA VAL A 289 18.20 5.84 -16.95
C VAL A 289 17.25 5.24 -15.91
N GLY A 290 17.22 3.92 -15.81
CA GLY A 290 16.39 3.18 -14.87
C GLY A 290 16.58 1.67 -15.00
N VAL A 291 16.18 0.92 -13.97
CA VAL A 291 16.28 -0.54 -13.91
C VAL A 291 14.95 -1.22 -14.21
N THR A 292 15.03 -2.45 -14.74
CA THR A 292 13.90 -3.38 -14.58
C THR A 292 13.84 -3.79 -13.11
N PHE A 293 12.70 -3.52 -12.48
CA PHE A 293 12.43 -3.82 -11.08
C PHE A 293 11.27 -4.83 -11.00
N ASN A 294 11.49 -5.98 -10.36
CA ASN A 294 10.48 -7.05 -10.24
C ASN A 294 9.69 -6.87 -8.93
N VAL A 295 8.58 -6.12 -9.00
CA VAL A 295 7.72 -5.82 -7.85
C VAL A 295 7.07 -7.11 -7.31
N GLY A 296 6.76 -8.05 -8.20
CA GLY A 296 6.20 -9.35 -7.82
C GLY A 296 7.12 -10.19 -6.96
N GLU A 297 8.41 -10.27 -7.33
CA GLU A 297 9.44 -10.97 -6.55
C GLU A 297 9.70 -10.29 -5.20
N MET A 298 9.77 -8.96 -5.19
CA MET A 298 9.86 -8.17 -3.96
C MET A 298 8.66 -8.38 -3.03
N LEU A 299 7.44 -8.47 -3.56
CA LEU A 299 6.24 -8.79 -2.79
C LEU A 299 6.26 -10.21 -2.21
N ARG A 300 6.66 -11.22 -2.99
CA ARG A 300 6.86 -12.59 -2.50
C ARG A 300 7.85 -12.62 -1.34
N ASP A 301 8.99 -11.95 -1.47
CA ASP A 301 10.03 -11.86 -0.44
C ASP A 301 9.50 -11.20 0.85
N LEU A 302 8.79 -10.06 0.74
CA LEU A 302 8.34 -9.27 1.89
C LEU A 302 7.07 -9.81 2.57
N THR A 303 6.25 -10.62 1.88
CA THR A 303 4.98 -11.16 2.41
C THR A 303 4.98 -12.68 2.61
N GLY A 304 5.85 -13.42 1.93
CA GLY A 304 5.85 -14.89 1.91
C GLY A 304 4.76 -15.52 1.02
N ILE A 305 4.05 -14.74 0.21
CA ILE A 305 2.92 -15.21 -0.60
C ILE A 305 3.41 -15.73 -1.96
N ASP A 306 3.81 -17.02 -2.01
CA ASP A 306 4.37 -17.71 -3.20
C ASP A 306 3.54 -17.58 -4.49
N ASP A 307 2.22 -17.35 -4.40
CA ASP A 307 1.30 -17.30 -5.55
C ASP A 307 1.35 -15.98 -6.36
N ILE A 308 2.07 -14.95 -5.89
CA ILE A 308 2.24 -13.66 -6.61
C ILE A 308 3.18 -13.83 -7.82
N GLY A 309 2.71 -13.45 -9.01
CA GLY A 309 3.45 -13.50 -10.29
C GLY A 309 4.56 -12.44 -10.42
N ASP A 310 5.40 -12.55 -11.46
CA ASP A 310 6.47 -11.57 -11.74
C ASP A 310 5.95 -10.34 -12.50
N ALA A 311 5.86 -9.18 -11.84
CA ALA A 311 5.55 -7.90 -12.47
C ALA A 311 6.79 -7.01 -12.57
N ASN A 312 7.13 -6.60 -13.79
CA ASN A 312 8.41 -5.95 -14.11
C ASN A 312 8.22 -4.50 -14.58
N ILE A 313 8.45 -3.54 -13.67
CA ILE A 313 8.37 -2.10 -13.96
C ILE A 313 9.74 -1.52 -14.36
N SER A 314 9.75 -0.28 -14.85
CA SER A 314 10.96 0.48 -15.19
C SER A 314 11.21 1.58 -14.15
N TYR A 315 11.86 1.25 -13.04
CA TYR A 315 12.10 2.21 -11.96
C TYR A 315 13.25 3.18 -12.33
N PRO A 316 13.05 4.51 -12.28
CA PRO A 316 14.03 5.48 -12.79
C PRO A 316 15.21 5.70 -11.84
N MET A 317 16.27 6.29 -12.39
CA MET A 317 17.48 6.70 -11.67
C MET A 317 17.86 8.13 -12.07
N ASN A 318 16.98 9.08 -11.79
CA ASN A 318 17.02 10.45 -12.32
C ASN A 318 18.06 11.36 -11.64
N SER A 319 18.40 11.12 -10.36
CA SER A 319 19.26 12.01 -9.57
C SER A 319 20.75 11.81 -9.88
N CYS A 320 21.50 12.90 -10.06
CA CYS A 320 22.94 12.87 -10.32
C CYS A 320 23.76 13.10 -9.04
N ALA A 321 24.08 12.01 -8.32
CA ALA A 321 24.79 12.08 -7.04
C ALA A 321 26.31 12.18 -7.18
N ALA A 322 26.94 12.97 -6.30
CA ALA A 322 28.35 13.35 -6.38
C ALA A 322 29.29 12.44 -5.56
N VAL A 323 29.62 11.26 -6.08
CA VAL A 323 30.57 10.33 -5.46
C VAL A 323 31.96 10.97 -5.34
N SER A 324 32.49 11.02 -4.11
CA SER A 324 33.84 11.54 -3.82
C SER A 324 34.86 10.41 -3.71
N ILE A 325 35.89 10.47 -4.56
CA ILE A 325 36.92 9.43 -4.75
C ILE A 325 38.28 10.12 -4.63
N GLY A 326 38.88 10.06 -3.44
CA GLY A 326 40.06 10.85 -3.09
C GLY A 326 39.88 12.35 -3.35
N ASP A 327 40.72 12.93 -4.20
CA ASP A 327 40.64 14.35 -4.62
C ASP A 327 39.66 14.61 -5.80
N THR A 328 38.96 13.58 -6.31
CA THR A 328 38.08 13.67 -7.49
C THR A 328 36.62 13.44 -7.14
N SER A 329 35.72 14.33 -7.56
CA SER A 329 34.27 14.10 -7.50
C SER A 329 33.75 13.68 -8.88
N CYS A 330 32.89 12.66 -8.91
CA CYS A 330 32.28 12.08 -10.09
C CYS A 330 30.76 12.00 -9.89
N GLY A 331 29.97 12.46 -10.87
CA GLY A 331 28.52 12.25 -10.84
C GLY A 331 28.16 10.83 -11.26
N VAL A 332 27.27 10.16 -10.54
CA VAL A 332 26.64 8.89 -10.95
C VAL A 332 25.12 9.01 -10.85
N CYS A 333 24.39 8.43 -11.80
CA CYS A 333 22.93 8.36 -11.76
C CYS A 333 22.50 7.35 -10.69
N VAL A 334 21.60 7.79 -9.80
CA VAL A 334 21.07 7.02 -8.67
C VAL A 334 19.53 7.13 -8.62
N PRO A 335 18.82 6.18 -8.01
CA PRO A 335 17.39 6.34 -7.76
C PRO A 335 17.12 7.49 -6.78
N CYS A 336 18.00 7.75 -5.81
CA CYS A 336 17.81 8.81 -4.82
C CYS A 336 19.07 9.34 -4.14
N GLN A 337 18.97 10.57 -3.65
CA GLN A 337 19.84 11.17 -2.61
C GLN A 337 19.05 11.46 -1.32
N VAL A 338 17.75 11.75 -1.44
CA VAL A 338 16.79 11.97 -0.35
C VAL A 338 15.51 11.16 -0.63
N ASP A 339 14.67 10.95 0.38
CA ASP A 339 13.45 10.12 0.24
C ASP A 339 12.50 10.63 -0.87
N SER A 340 12.35 11.95 -1.03
CA SER A 340 11.53 12.56 -2.08
C SER A 340 12.04 12.42 -3.52
N ASP A 341 13.21 11.79 -3.72
CA ASP A 341 13.65 11.35 -5.06
C ASP A 341 13.04 9.99 -5.43
N CYS A 342 12.61 9.21 -4.44
CA CYS A 342 11.93 7.94 -4.66
C CYS A 342 10.50 8.17 -5.16
N GLN A 343 10.06 7.24 -5.99
CA GLN A 343 8.69 7.16 -6.48
C GLN A 343 8.05 5.93 -5.85
N ASP A 344 6.89 6.13 -5.24
CA ASP A 344 6.04 5.06 -4.73
C ASP A 344 5.45 4.26 -5.90
N ILE A 345 4.99 3.05 -5.60
CA ILE A 345 4.65 2.06 -6.63
C ILE A 345 3.18 1.66 -6.51
N ASP A 346 2.34 2.39 -7.24
CA ASP A 346 0.95 2.03 -7.58
C ASP A 346 0.90 0.68 -8.32
N ILE A 347 0.27 -0.30 -7.67
CA ILE A 347 0.13 -1.69 -8.11
C ILE A 347 -0.89 -1.85 -9.22
N ASP A 348 -1.96 -1.04 -9.27
CA ASP A 348 -3.09 -1.25 -10.18
C ASP A 348 -2.63 -1.12 -11.65
N GLN A 349 -1.55 -0.38 -11.90
CA GLN A 349 -0.89 -0.27 -13.21
C GLN A 349 -0.31 -1.60 -13.74
N PHE A 350 0.02 -2.56 -12.86
CA PHE A 350 0.59 -3.87 -13.22
C PHE A 350 0.00 -5.06 -12.44
N ALA A 351 -1.13 -4.86 -11.76
CA ALA A 351 -1.84 -5.90 -11.02
C ALA A 351 -2.16 -7.13 -11.89
N MET A 352 -2.37 -6.93 -13.20
CA MET A 352 -2.58 -8.01 -14.17
C MET A 352 -1.42 -9.03 -14.24
N ASP A 353 -0.18 -8.58 -14.05
CA ASP A 353 1.02 -9.42 -14.13
C ASP A 353 1.39 -10.05 -12.76
N ALA A 354 1.16 -9.32 -11.66
CA ALA A 354 1.47 -9.80 -10.29
C ALA A 354 0.34 -10.62 -9.65
N PHE A 355 -0.92 -10.23 -9.81
CA PHE A 355 -2.07 -10.83 -9.11
C PHE A 355 -2.98 -11.64 -10.06
N GLY A 356 -2.72 -11.59 -11.37
CA GLY A 356 -3.56 -12.21 -12.39
C GLY A 356 -4.71 -11.29 -12.85
N PRO A 357 -5.74 -11.82 -13.53
CA PRO A 357 -6.77 -11.00 -14.14
C PRO A 357 -7.46 -10.07 -13.12
N ILE A 358 -7.41 -8.77 -13.37
CA ILE A 358 -8.09 -7.74 -12.56
C ILE A 358 -9.60 -8.04 -12.57
N GLY A 359 -10.23 -8.03 -11.39
CA GLY A 359 -11.62 -8.46 -11.22
C GLY A 359 -11.82 -9.99 -11.24
N SER A 360 -10.77 -10.77 -10.93
CA SER A 360 -10.92 -12.19 -10.58
C SER A 360 -10.80 -12.39 -9.07
N LEU A 361 -11.55 -13.34 -8.52
CA LEU A 361 -11.57 -13.63 -7.08
C LEU A 361 -10.17 -13.99 -6.53
N ALA A 362 -9.33 -14.64 -7.34
CA ALA A 362 -7.94 -14.94 -6.97
C ALA A 362 -7.09 -13.66 -6.83
N ALA A 363 -7.21 -12.71 -7.77
CA ALA A 363 -6.51 -11.43 -7.69
C ALA A 363 -7.00 -10.60 -6.50
N ALA A 364 -8.32 -10.53 -6.29
CA ALA A 364 -8.92 -9.80 -5.17
C ALA A 364 -8.48 -10.35 -3.80
N PHE A 365 -8.41 -11.67 -3.65
CA PHE A 365 -7.93 -12.32 -2.42
C PHE A 365 -6.43 -12.06 -2.17
N LEU A 366 -5.59 -12.15 -3.21
CA LEU A 366 -4.16 -11.87 -3.08
C LEU A 366 -3.88 -10.40 -2.80
N LEU A 367 -4.68 -9.47 -3.34
CA LEU A 367 -4.62 -8.05 -3.00
C LEU A 367 -5.03 -7.79 -1.54
N ASP A 368 -6.13 -8.39 -1.06
CA ASP A 368 -6.53 -8.33 0.36
C ASP A 368 -5.47 -8.93 1.30
N GLN A 369 -4.73 -9.94 0.85
CA GLN A 369 -3.64 -10.55 1.63
C GLN A 369 -2.37 -9.68 1.71
N VAL A 370 -2.13 -8.79 0.76
CA VAL A 370 -0.96 -7.88 0.76
C VAL A 370 -1.30 -6.49 1.32
N PHE A 371 -2.45 -5.92 0.94
CA PHE A 371 -2.85 -4.54 1.21
C PHE A 371 -4.02 -4.43 2.19
N GLY A 372 -4.85 -5.47 2.31
CA GLY A 372 -6.06 -5.47 3.15
C GLY A 372 -7.03 -4.35 2.74
N PRO A 373 -7.46 -3.48 3.67
CA PRO A 373 -8.39 -2.38 3.38
C PRO A 373 -7.76 -1.17 2.66
N ASN A 374 -6.42 -1.12 2.61
CA ASN A 374 -5.62 0.05 2.21
C ASN A 374 -5.51 0.19 0.69
N GLU A 375 -4.99 1.33 0.24
CA GLU A 375 -4.71 1.55 -1.18
C GLU A 375 -3.55 0.67 -1.66
N HIS A 376 -3.58 0.25 -2.93
CA HIS A 376 -2.59 -0.67 -3.48
C HIS A 376 -1.28 0.05 -3.87
N GLU A 377 -0.70 0.84 -2.96
CA GLU A 377 0.54 1.58 -3.19
C GLU A 377 1.66 1.08 -2.27
N ILE A 378 2.81 0.78 -2.86
CA ILE A 378 4.02 0.45 -2.10
C ILE A 378 4.84 1.70 -1.90
N ASN A 379 4.93 2.10 -0.64
CA ASN A 379 5.68 3.26 -0.17
C ASN A 379 7.19 2.98 -0.24
N MET A 380 7.98 3.91 -0.75
CA MET A 380 9.41 3.76 -1.03
C MET A 380 10.22 4.84 -0.32
N TYR A 381 11.38 4.47 0.23
CA TYR A 381 12.29 5.42 0.87
C TYR A 381 13.73 5.25 0.38
N CYS A 382 14.53 6.30 0.51
CA CYS A 382 15.91 6.32 0.09
C CYS A 382 16.81 5.71 1.15
N GLN A 383 16.99 4.39 1.12
CA GLN A 383 17.96 3.71 2.00
C GLN A 383 19.39 4.15 1.63
N PRO A 384 20.12 4.88 2.51
CA PRO A 384 21.42 5.43 2.15
C PRO A 384 22.48 4.34 2.06
N VAL A 385 23.29 4.37 1.00
CA VAL A 385 24.29 3.33 0.70
C VAL A 385 25.71 3.84 0.97
N ALA A 386 26.04 5.00 0.43
CA ALA A 386 27.36 5.63 0.49
C ALA A 386 27.28 7.05 -0.09
N GLY A 387 28.32 7.87 0.08
CA GLY A 387 28.57 9.04 -0.79
C GLY A 387 27.49 10.12 -0.91
N GLY A 388 26.49 10.16 -0.01
CA GLY A 388 25.31 11.03 -0.15
C GLY A 388 24.25 10.54 -1.14
N TYR A 389 24.22 9.23 -1.42
CA TYR A 389 23.21 8.58 -2.27
C TYR A 389 22.69 7.27 -1.66
N GLY A 390 21.51 6.86 -2.12
CA GLY A 390 20.85 5.63 -1.67
C GLY A 390 20.31 4.76 -2.79
N ALA A 391 19.56 3.75 -2.36
CA ALA A 391 18.68 2.94 -3.20
C ALA A 391 17.24 3.14 -2.71
N CYS A 392 16.29 3.34 -3.62
CA CYS A 392 14.88 3.36 -3.25
C CYS A 392 14.43 1.93 -2.93
N VAL A 393 14.06 1.69 -1.69
CA VAL A 393 13.60 0.38 -1.20
C VAL A 393 12.24 0.54 -0.49
N PRO A 394 11.43 -0.53 -0.39
CA PRO A 394 10.13 -0.42 0.23
C PRO A 394 10.20 -0.09 1.72
N CYS A 395 9.17 0.58 2.20
CA CYS A 395 9.01 0.87 3.60
C CYS A 395 8.73 -0.39 4.44
N PRO A 396 9.18 -0.44 5.71
CA PRO A 396 8.80 -1.49 6.65
C PRO A 396 7.29 -1.52 6.86
N GLY A 397 6.63 -2.52 6.28
CA GLY A 397 5.18 -2.63 6.24
C GLY A 397 4.53 -2.38 4.86
N LEU A 398 5.28 -2.00 3.82
CA LEU A 398 4.84 -1.72 2.43
C LEU A 398 3.86 -0.54 2.25
N ILE A 399 2.74 -0.56 2.96
CA ILE A 399 1.56 0.31 2.79
C ILE A 399 1.59 1.59 3.63
N TYR A 400 2.73 1.92 4.25
CA TYR A 400 2.88 3.10 5.11
C TYR A 400 4.15 3.87 4.76
N GLU A 401 4.04 5.20 4.67
CA GLU A 401 5.19 6.10 4.49
C GLU A 401 6.22 5.90 5.61
N CYS A 402 7.51 5.92 5.25
CA CYS A 402 8.62 5.82 6.21
C CYS A 402 9.81 6.74 5.88
N GLY A 403 9.61 7.70 4.97
CA GLY A 403 10.61 8.71 4.63
C GLY A 403 11.00 9.57 5.84
N VAL A 404 12.29 9.87 5.98
CA VAL A 404 12.87 10.68 7.06
C VAL A 404 13.60 11.89 6.46
N GLY A 405 12.83 12.81 5.89
CA GLY A 405 13.35 14.06 5.32
C GLY A 405 14.34 14.76 6.26
N GLU A 406 15.41 15.34 5.68
CA GLU A 406 16.65 15.75 6.38
C GLU A 406 16.53 16.94 7.37
N SER A 407 15.56 16.92 8.30
CA SER A 407 15.53 17.75 9.52
C SER A 407 14.74 17.16 10.70
N GLY A 408 14.62 15.83 10.78
CA GLY A 408 14.40 15.15 12.07
C GLY A 408 13.01 15.33 12.72
N GLY A 409 11.97 14.88 12.01
CA GLY A 409 10.60 14.68 12.49
C GLY A 409 9.87 13.80 11.47
N GLY A 410 8.99 12.89 11.93
CA GLY A 410 8.27 11.95 11.05
C GLY A 410 6.87 12.44 10.65
N GLY A 411 6.31 11.78 9.61
CA GLY A 411 4.94 11.99 9.10
C GLY A 411 4.87 12.98 7.93
N GLY A 412 4.41 12.51 6.76
CA GLY A 412 4.44 13.26 5.49
C GLY A 412 3.16 13.27 4.66
N GLY A 413 2.27 12.26 4.76
CA GLY A 413 1.06 12.20 3.94
C GLY A 413 0.15 10.98 4.16
N GLY A 414 -1.02 11.03 3.50
CA GLY A 414 -1.73 9.83 3.04
C GLY A 414 -2.78 9.14 3.91
N GLY A 415 -2.84 9.32 5.25
CA GLY A 415 -3.76 8.44 6.02
C GLY A 415 -4.13 8.79 7.47
N GLY A 416 -5.29 9.42 7.66
CA GLY A 416 -6.22 9.04 8.74
C GLY A 416 -5.79 9.28 10.20
N GLY A 417 -4.93 10.28 10.49
CA GLY A 417 -4.80 10.80 11.86
C GLY A 417 -6.18 11.21 12.41
N SER A 418 -6.54 10.79 13.62
CA SER A 418 -7.93 10.85 14.15
C SER A 418 -8.38 12.23 14.65
N CYS A 419 -8.09 13.25 13.85
CA CYS A 419 -8.25 14.67 14.13
C CYS A 419 -9.65 15.17 13.74
N SER A 420 -10.10 16.29 14.31
CA SER A 420 -11.47 16.76 14.07
C SER A 420 -11.71 17.37 12.69
N HIS A 421 -10.63 17.72 11.97
CA HIS A 421 -10.56 18.24 10.61
C HIS A 421 -9.08 18.37 10.21
N ASP A 422 -8.80 18.78 8.98
CA ASP A 422 -7.46 19.07 8.45
C ASP A 422 -6.83 20.36 9.06
N VAL A 423 -5.51 20.52 8.94
CA VAL A 423 -4.76 21.73 9.35
C VAL A 423 -5.13 22.99 8.56
N CYS A 424 -5.60 22.84 7.32
CA CYS A 424 -6.06 23.92 6.47
C CYS A 424 -7.59 24.17 6.60
N ASP A 425 -8.32 23.36 7.38
CA ASP A 425 -9.70 23.59 7.79
C ASP A 425 -9.81 24.29 9.15
N GLN A 426 -10.87 25.08 9.35
CA GLN A 426 -11.16 25.74 10.64
C GLN A 426 -12.15 24.92 11.47
N GLY A 427 -11.96 24.87 12.79
CA GLY A 427 -12.88 24.14 13.65
C GLY A 427 -12.51 24.09 15.14
N GLY A 428 -12.37 22.86 15.65
CA GLY A 428 -11.99 22.59 17.02
C GLY A 428 -10.55 22.99 17.31
N ALA A 429 -10.07 22.77 18.53
CA ALA A 429 -8.62 22.79 18.75
C ALA A 429 -8.06 21.43 18.31
N LEU A 430 -7.08 21.44 17.39
CA LEU A 430 -6.33 20.22 17.03
C LEU A 430 -5.32 19.89 18.15
N ASP A 431 -5.04 18.60 18.37
CA ASP A 431 -4.03 18.19 19.35
C ASP A 431 -2.63 18.28 18.71
N ALA A 432 -1.60 18.55 19.51
CA ALA A 432 -0.21 18.54 19.05
C ALA A 432 0.27 17.13 18.63
N SER A 433 -0.50 16.07 18.92
CA SER A 433 -0.26 14.71 18.40
C SER A 433 -1.01 14.40 17.10
N CYS A 434 -1.71 15.35 16.47
CA CYS A 434 -2.42 15.12 15.22
C CYS A 434 -1.46 14.91 14.02
N GLY A 435 -0.40 15.70 13.96
CA GLY A 435 0.60 15.67 12.91
C GLY A 435 1.78 16.59 13.23
N SER A 436 2.79 16.55 12.37
CA SER A 436 3.99 17.37 12.48
C SER A 436 3.67 18.87 12.36
N CYS A 437 2.75 19.24 11.46
CA CYS A 437 2.31 20.61 11.28
C CYS A 437 1.55 21.17 12.49
N GLU A 438 0.64 20.39 13.06
CA GLU A 438 -0.06 20.73 14.30
C GLU A 438 0.95 20.95 15.41
N ALA A 439 1.90 20.03 15.63
CA ALA A 439 2.93 20.16 16.64
C ALA A 439 3.71 21.49 16.52
N ASP A 440 4.10 21.89 15.31
CA ASP A 440 4.83 23.14 15.05
C ASP A 440 3.96 24.41 15.21
N VAL A 441 2.69 24.39 14.80
CA VAL A 441 1.74 25.49 15.09
C VAL A 441 1.48 25.58 16.59
N CYS A 442 1.19 24.47 17.27
CA CYS A 442 0.99 24.40 18.73
C CYS A 442 2.19 24.91 19.53
N ALA A 443 3.41 24.71 19.02
CA ALA A 443 4.64 25.17 19.64
C ALA A 443 4.84 26.70 19.54
N ASN A 444 4.17 27.36 18.59
CA ASN A 444 4.24 28.79 18.34
C ASN A 444 3.02 29.56 18.88
N ASP A 445 1.78 29.15 18.56
CA ASP A 445 0.57 29.62 19.24
C ASP A 445 -0.22 28.47 19.90
N ALA A 446 -0.13 28.44 21.23
CA ALA A 446 -0.89 27.52 22.06
C ALA A 446 -2.42 27.75 22.01
N TYR A 447 -2.93 28.86 21.45
CA TYR A 447 -4.36 29.08 21.23
C TYR A 447 -4.97 28.03 20.31
N CYS A 448 -4.29 27.71 19.21
CA CYS A 448 -4.73 26.76 18.19
C CYS A 448 -5.05 25.38 18.76
N CYS A 449 -4.30 24.96 19.79
CA CYS A 449 -4.34 23.62 20.35
C CYS A 449 -4.88 23.54 21.78
N ASN A 450 -5.30 24.68 22.36
CA ASN A 450 -5.97 24.73 23.67
C ASN A 450 -7.34 25.43 23.62
N THR A 451 -7.72 26.06 22.50
CA THR A 451 -8.96 26.86 22.40
C THR A 451 -9.73 26.64 21.09
N SER A 452 -9.12 26.90 19.92
CA SER A 452 -9.78 26.80 18.61
C SER A 452 -8.76 26.92 17.50
N TRP A 453 -8.90 26.14 16.43
CA TRP A 453 -8.16 26.33 15.18
C TRP A 453 -8.94 27.26 14.25
N ASP A 454 -8.45 28.48 14.05
CA ASP A 454 -9.14 29.55 13.30
C ASP A 454 -8.31 30.09 12.12
N ASP A 455 -8.80 31.16 11.46
CA ASP A 455 -8.10 31.86 10.36
C ASP A 455 -6.60 32.15 10.65
N VAL A 456 -6.23 32.39 11.91
CA VAL A 456 -4.83 32.67 12.29
C VAL A 456 -4.03 31.38 12.24
N CYS A 457 -4.53 30.30 12.85
CA CYS A 457 -3.89 28.98 12.86
C CYS A 457 -3.66 28.45 11.44
N VAL A 458 -4.67 28.55 10.57
CA VAL A 458 -4.57 28.19 9.14
C VAL A 458 -3.54 29.08 8.41
N SER A 459 -3.43 30.37 8.75
CA SER A 459 -2.39 31.24 8.17
C SER A 459 -0.98 30.93 8.70
N GLU A 460 -0.87 30.33 9.88
CA GLU A 460 0.39 29.95 10.52
C GLU A 460 0.93 28.59 10.03
N VAL A 461 0.07 27.72 9.46
CA VAL A 461 0.50 26.51 8.70
C VAL A 461 1.54 26.88 7.63
N ALA A 462 1.24 27.89 6.80
CA ALA A 462 2.16 28.36 5.76
C ALA A 462 3.42 29.07 6.30
N GLN A 463 3.44 29.45 7.58
CA GLN A 463 4.58 30.11 8.23
C GLN A 463 5.51 29.12 8.94
N TYR A 464 4.97 28.01 9.47
CA TYR A 464 5.69 27.05 10.30
C TYR A 464 5.87 25.69 9.63
N CYS A 465 4.85 25.16 8.99
CA CYS A 465 4.86 23.83 8.35
C CYS A 465 5.42 23.85 6.92
N GLY A 466 5.46 25.01 6.27
CA GLY A 466 5.87 25.17 4.86
C GLY A 466 4.81 24.74 3.83
N GLN A 467 3.78 24.02 4.26
CA GLN A 467 2.58 23.69 3.50
C GLN A 467 1.75 24.95 3.21
N SER A 468 1.38 25.16 1.94
CA SER A 468 0.49 26.26 1.57
C SER A 468 -0.97 25.79 1.53
N CYS A 469 -1.81 26.31 2.43
CA CYS A 469 -3.28 26.18 2.32
C CYS A 469 -3.88 26.95 1.12
N ASP A 470 -3.04 27.51 0.24
CA ASP A 470 -3.42 28.10 -1.05
C ASP A 470 -3.93 27.05 -2.07
N GLY A 471 -3.73 25.75 -1.80
CA GLY A 471 -4.41 24.63 -2.46
C GLY A 471 -5.40 23.97 -1.49
N GLY A 472 -6.55 24.60 -1.27
CA GLY A 472 -7.35 24.38 -0.07
C GLY A 472 -8.33 23.21 -0.09
N GLY A 473 -8.02 22.17 0.68
CA GLY A 473 -8.99 21.60 1.62
C GLY A 473 -8.92 22.39 2.93
N GLY A 474 -9.92 23.13 3.39
CA GLY A 474 -11.22 23.35 2.77
C GLY A 474 -11.82 24.73 3.04
N ASN A 475 -13.08 24.75 3.46
CA ASN A 475 -13.93 25.94 3.60
C ASN A 475 -14.05 26.85 2.34
N GLN A 476 -14.40 26.23 1.20
CA GLN A 476 -15.03 26.87 0.04
C GLN A 476 -16.43 27.45 0.39
N SER A 477 -16.52 28.43 1.29
CA SER A 477 -17.78 29.02 1.81
C SER A 477 -18.62 29.83 0.80
N SER A 478 -18.52 29.51 -0.49
CA SER A 478 -19.36 30.03 -1.57
C SER A 478 -19.71 29.01 -2.66
N CYS A 479 -19.22 27.77 -2.57
CA CYS A 479 -19.36 26.74 -3.60
C CYS A 479 -20.19 25.56 -3.08
N ALA A 480 -20.98 24.95 -3.96
CA ALA A 480 -21.98 23.96 -3.56
C ALA A 480 -21.40 22.54 -3.39
N HIS A 481 -20.32 22.23 -4.13
CA HIS A 481 -19.60 20.97 -4.18
C HIS A 481 -18.30 21.17 -4.99
N ASP A 482 -17.55 20.10 -5.18
CA ASP A 482 -16.35 19.99 -6.03
C ASP A 482 -16.70 19.96 -7.54
N GLU A 483 -15.79 20.41 -8.42
CA GLU A 483 -15.97 20.41 -9.88
C GLU A 483 -16.16 19.03 -10.54
N CYS A 484 -15.71 17.95 -9.93
CA CYS A 484 -15.96 16.58 -10.40
C CYS A 484 -17.32 16.01 -9.98
N VAL A 485 -18.05 16.69 -9.09
CA VAL A 485 -19.38 16.27 -8.60
C VAL A 485 -20.49 17.03 -9.34
N GLN A 486 -21.55 16.33 -9.75
CA GLN A 486 -22.73 16.98 -10.35
C GLN A 486 -23.62 17.61 -9.26
N GLY A 487 -24.16 18.80 -9.52
CA GLY A 487 -24.99 19.52 -8.56
C GLY A 487 -25.34 20.94 -8.96
N GLN A 488 -25.42 21.84 -7.97
CA GLN A 488 -25.85 23.22 -8.19
C GLN A 488 -24.73 24.06 -8.80
N ALA A 489 -25.08 24.94 -9.75
CA ALA A 489 -24.11 25.79 -10.46
C ALA A 489 -23.03 26.43 -9.55
N LEU A 490 -21.77 26.11 -9.84
CA LEU A 490 -20.61 26.60 -9.09
C LEU A 490 -20.31 28.06 -9.44
N VAL A 491 -19.74 28.81 -8.50
CA VAL A 491 -19.33 30.20 -8.76
C VAL A 491 -17.95 30.23 -9.40
N ALA A 492 -17.69 31.19 -10.29
CA ALA A 492 -16.40 31.33 -10.99
C ALA A 492 -15.18 31.60 -10.08
N SER A 493 -15.37 31.65 -8.76
CA SER A 493 -14.32 31.77 -7.75
C SER A 493 -14.03 30.47 -6.98
N CYS A 494 -14.62 29.32 -7.35
CA CYS A 494 -14.35 28.04 -6.67
C CYS A 494 -12.90 27.58 -6.93
N SER A 495 -12.54 27.38 -8.19
CA SER A 495 -11.18 27.06 -8.61
C SER A 495 -10.80 27.82 -9.89
N SER A 496 -9.53 27.78 -10.28
CA SER A 496 -9.09 28.23 -11.60
C SER A 496 -9.73 27.42 -12.74
N CYS A 497 -9.92 26.12 -12.53
CA CYS A 497 -10.63 25.24 -13.45
C CYS A 497 -12.09 25.68 -13.61
N VAL A 498 -12.83 25.87 -12.50
CA VAL A 498 -14.21 26.38 -12.53
C VAL A 498 -14.27 27.76 -13.19
N SER A 499 -13.33 28.68 -12.92
CA SER A 499 -13.27 29.98 -13.60
C SER A 499 -13.18 29.84 -15.13
N ASP A 500 -12.32 28.97 -15.63
CA ASP A 500 -12.12 28.77 -17.07
C ASP A 500 -13.30 27.98 -17.70
N ILE A 501 -13.93 27.05 -16.97
CA ILE A 501 -15.19 26.40 -17.36
C ILE A 501 -16.32 27.43 -17.45
N CYS A 502 -16.51 28.30 -16.45
CA CYS A 502 -17.50 29.39 -16.51
C CYS A 502 -17.27 30.35 -17.69
N ALA A 503 -16.01 30.57 -18.08
CA ALA A 503 -15.66 31.42 -19.22
C ALA A 503 -15.85 30.73 -20.58
N TYR A 504 -15.96 29.39 -20.59
CA TYR A 504 -16.24 28.57 -21.77
C TYR A 504 -17.75 28.31 -21.95
N ASP A 505 -18.44 27.94 -20.86
CA ASP A 505 -19.88 27.72 -20.83
C ASP A 505 -20.54 28.43 -19.64
N ASP A 506 -21.26 29.53 -19.94
CA ASP A 506 -22.07 30.27 -18.98
C ASP A 506 -23.12 29.39 -18.26
N TYR A 507 -23.51 28.22 -18.81
CA TYR A 507 -24.53 27.36 -18.20
C TYR A 507 -24.12 26.87 -16.82
N CYS A 508 -22.90 26.32 -16.72
CA CYS A 508 -22.34 25.66 -15.54
C CYS A 508 -22.33 26.54 -14.28
N CYS A 509 -22.28 27.86 -14.48
CA CYS A 509 -22.12 28.84 -13.39
C CYS A 509 -23.32 29.80 -13.25
N ASN A 510 -24.43 29.52 -13.97
CA ASN A 510 -25.68 30.27 -13.88
C ASN A 510 -26.94 29.40 -13.74
N ASN A 511 -26.87 28.08 -13.96
CA ASN A 511 -28.04 27.18 -13.99
C ASN A 511 -27.85 25.93 -13.10
N ASP A 512 -27.06 24.96 -13.55
CA ASP A 512 -26.68 23.72 -12.84
C ASP A 512 -25.28 23.29 -13.31
N TRP A 513 -24.61 22.44 -12.51
CA TRP A 513 -23.34 21.80 -12.84
C TRP A 513 -23.60 20.32 -13.18
N ASP A 514 -23.78 20.03 -14.46
CA ASP A 514 -24.22 18.71 -14.98
C ASP A 514 -23.07 17.85 -15.53
N ASP A 515 -23.41 16.73 -16.20
CA ASP A 515 -22.46 15.81 -16.81
C ASP A 515 -21.60 16.47 -17.90
N VAL A 516 -22.13 17.51 -18.55
CA VAL A 516 -21.36 18.31 -19.52
C VAL A 516 -20.33 19.17 -18.79
N CYS A 517 -20.71 19.82 -17.69
CA CYS A 517 -19.80 20.63 -16.87
C CYS A 517 -18.66 19.80 -16.26
N VAL A 518 -18.94 18.59 -15.75
CA VAL A 518 -17.89 17.66 -15.29
C VAL A 518 -17.00 17.24 -16.47
N SER A 519 -17.56 16.95 -17.66
CA SER A 519 -16.74 16.61 -18.85
C SER A 519 -15.85 17.77 -19.36
N HIS A 520 -16.15 19.01 -18.98
CA HIS A 520 -15.31 20.16 -19.28
C HIS A 520 -14.02 20.18 -18.45
N VAL A 521 -13.98 19.57 -17.24
CA VAL A 521 -12.74 19.47 -16.43
C VAL A 521 -11.63 18.76 -17.20
N ALA A 522 -11.92 17.58 -17.75
CA ALA A 522 -10.97 16.80 -18.55
C ALA A 522 -10.52 17.48 -19.85
N SER A 523 -11.34 18.36 -20.43
CA SER A 523 -11.07 18.99 -21.74
C SER A 523 -10.56 20.44 -21.66
N ILE A 524 -10.69 21.11 -20.52
CA ILE A 524 -10.24 22.49 -20.28
C ILE A 524 -9.10 22.52 -19.25
N CYS A 525 -9.23 21.77 -18.15
CA CYS A 525 -8.34 21.83 -17.00
C CYS A 525 -7.23 20.75 -17.05
N GLY A 526 -7.46 19.67 -17.80
CA GLY A 526 -6.42 18.70 -18.20
C GLY A 526 -6.22 17.51 -17.26
N TYR A 527 -7.09 17.33 -16.27
CA TYR A 527 -7.16 16.16 -15.39
C TYR A 527 -8.57 15.54 -15.46
N SER A 528 -8.66 14.23 -15.25
CA SER A 528 -9.93 13.50 -15.28
C SER A 528 -10.65 13.55 -13.94
N CYS A 529 -11.94 13.87 -14.02
CA CYS A 529 -12.98 13.24 -13.21
C CYS A 529 -13.40 11.92 -13.87
#